data_AF-A0A6P8HRH2-F1
#
_entry.id   AF-A0A6P8HRH2-F1
#
_cell.length_a   1.000
_cell.length_b   1.000
_cell.length_c   1.000
_cell.angle_alpha   90.00
_cell.angle_beta   90.00
_cell.angle_gamma   90.00
#
_symmetry.space_group_name_H-M   'P 1'
#
loop_
_entity.id
_entity.type
_entity.pdbx_description
1 polymer ?
#
loop_
_entity_poly.entity_id
_entity_poly.type
_entity_poly.pdbx_seq_one_letter_code
_entity_poly.pdbx_strand_id
1 'polypeptide(L)'
;MWNTTDRKEILSVSWGIRKGNIPDPQFISVNGYHRRVTKNKDIGETLKRRVGFIGNLTMGRAWFVLKNLIVNDTNEYIASISDDVSRVLPYYVRLNVTEKEKVTTTEGPFLTPVTTAAAPNITSKALIASA
;
A
#
# COMPACT_ATOMS: atom_id res chain seq x y z
N MET A 1 -0.85 -0.26 -9.02
CA MET A 1 0.44 -0.98 -9.05
C MET A 1 1.38 -0.16 -9.90
N TRP A 2 2.62 0.11 -9.47
CA TRP A 2 3.54 0.97 -10.23
C TRP A 2 4.67 0.16 -10.88
N ASN A 3 4.81 0.31 -12.19
CA ASN A 3 5.74 -0.41 -13.05
C ASN A 3 6.34 0.52 -14.11
N THR A 4 7.47 0.11 -14.68
CA THR A 4 8.04 0.73 -15.89
C THR A 4 7.48 0.06 -17.14
N THR A 5 7.39 0.82 -18.24
CA THR A 5 7.15 0.25 -19.56
C THR A 5 8.27 -0.74 -19.89
N ASP A 6 7.94 -1.91 -20.43
CA ASP A 6 8.87 -2.97 -20.83
C ASP A 6 9.69 -3.64 -19.71
N ARG A 7 9.28 -3.51 -18.43
CA ARG A 7 10.02 -4.09 -17.27
C ARG A 7 11.46 -3.59 -17.16
N LYS A 8 11.73 -2.37 -17.63
CA LYS A 8 13.04 -1.72 -17.46
C LYS A 8 13.37 -1.59 -15.98
N GLU A 9 14.66 -1.75 -15.66
CA GLU A 9 15.14 -1.60 -14.30
C GLU A 9 14.77 -0.23 -13.73
N ILE A 10 14.36 -0.23 -12.46
CA ILE A 10 14.13 0.99 -11.69
C ILE A 10 15.41 1.26 -10.88
N LEU A 11 16.01 2.44 -11.09
CA LEU A 11 17.19 2.88 -10.35
C LEU A 11 16.83 3.23 -8.90
N SER A 12 15.71 3.91 -8.70
CA SER A 12 15.21 4.20 -7.35
C SER A 12 13.72 4.47 -7.34
N VAL A 13 13.11 4.28 -6.17
CA VAL A 13 11.72 4.64 -5.94
C VAL A 13 11.52 5.17 -4.53
N SER A 14 10.73 6.23 -4.41
CA SER A 14 10.19 6.71 -3.14
C SER A 14 8.68 6.64 -3.13
N TRP A 15 8.09 6.39 -1.96
CA TRP A 15 6.64 6.29 -1.78
C TRP A 15 6.20 6.97 -0.49
N GLY A 16 5.06 7.66 -0.52
CA GLY A 16 4.52 8.40 0.61
C GLY A 16 3.18 9.08 0.30
N ILE A 17 2.81 10.03 1.15
CA ILE A 17 1.63 10.90 0.91
C ILE A 17 1.99 11.90 -0.18
N ARG A 18 1.03 12.16 -1.08
CA ARG A 18 1.22 13.08 -2.19
C ARG A 18 1.28 14.53 -1.71
N LYS A 19 2.36 15.22 -2.07
CA LYS A 19 2.48 16.68 -2.00
C LYS A 19 3.02 17.19 -3.34
N GLY A 20 2.12 17.63 -4.22
CA GLY A 20 2.46 17.92 -5.61
C GLY A 20 2.92 16.65 -6.35
N ASN A 21 4.17 16.64 -6.83
CA ASN A 21 4.79 15.53 -7.55
C ASN A 21 5.83 14.75 -6.72
N ILE A 22 5.88 15.00 -5.40
CA ILE A 22 6.81 14.34 -4.49
C ILE A 22 6.07 13.65 -3.32
N PRO A 23 6.65 12.59 -2.74
CA PRO A 23 6.14 11.99 -1.51
C PRO A 23 6.60 12.81 -0.29
N ASP A 24 5.65 13.43 0.40
CA ASP A 24 5.89 14.15 1.66
C ASP A 24 4.66 14.05 2.60
N PRO A 25 4.76 13.36 3.75
CA PRO A 25 5.94 12.62 4.20
C PRO A 25 6.26 11.40 3.31
N GLN A 26 7.55 11.19 3.05
CA GLN A 26 8.05 9.95 2.46
C GLN A 26 7.99 8.83 3.50
N PHE A 27 7.45 7.67 3.13
CA PHE A 27 7.38 6.49 4.00
C PHE A 27 8.52 5.51 3.73
N ILE A 28 8.74 5.21 2.46
CA ILE A 28 9.73 4.23 1.99
C ILE A 28 10.54 4.86 0.87
N SER A 29 11.85 4.61 0.87
CA SER A 29 12.74 4.82 -0.26
C SER A 29 13.53 3.53 -0.51
N VAL A 30 13.65 3.16 -1.78
CA VAL A 30 14.42 2.00 -2.22
C VAL A 30 15.39 2.46 -3.30
N ASN A 31 16.68 2.21 -3.06
CA ASN A 31 17.73 2.45 -4.04
C ASN A 31 18.15 1.10 -4.66
N GLY A 32 18.09 1.02 -6.00
CA GLY A 32 18.43 -0.16 -6.79
C GLY A 32 19.89 -0.59 -6.67
N TYR A 33 20.83 0.35 -6.53
CA TYR A 33 22.27 0.05 -6.41
C TYR A 33 22.60 -0.76 -5.15
N HIS A 34 21.94 -0.45 -4.03
CA HIS A 34 22.17 -1.13 -2.75
C HIS A 34 21.06 -2.12 -2.40
N ARG A 35 20.00 -2.21 -3.21
CA ARG A 35 18.75 -2.94 -2.97
C ARG A 35 18.20 -2.75 -1.56
N ARG A 36 18.47 -1.59 -0.96
CA ARG A 36 18.19 -1.32 0.45
C ARG A 36 16.85 -0.61 0.56
N VAL A 37 15.89 -1.26 1.20
CA VAL A 37 14.63 -0.63 1.61
C VAL A 37 14.89 0.20 2.85
N THR A 38 14.67 1.51 2.74
CA THR A 38 14.80 2.47 3.84
C THR A 38 13.42 2.98 4.22
N LYS A 39 13.06 2.83 5.49
CA LYS A 39 11.86 3.46 6.05
C LYS A 39 12.25 4.82 6.65
N ASN A 40 11.40 5.83 6.45
CA ASN A 40 11.63 7.13 7.08
C ASN A 40 11.64 6.99 8.61
N LYS A 41 12.57 7.65 9.29
CA LYS A 41 12.71 7.61 10.74
C LYS A 41 11.66 8.49 11.43
N ASP A 42 11.18 9.52 10.75
CA ASP A 42 10.32 10.56 11.31
C ASP A 42 8.83 10.20 11.27
N ILE A 43 8.48 9.09 10.61
CA ILE A 43 7.12 8.56 10.65
C ILE A 43 6.88 7.76 11.94
N GLY A 44 5.64 7.79 12.46
CA GLY A 44 5.29 7.10 13.70
C GLY A 44 5.51 5.58 13.63
N GLU A 45 5.90 4.97 14.76
CA GLU A 45 6.21 3.53 14.85
C GLU A 45 5.05 2.63 14.39
N THR A 46 3.81 3.01 14.69
CA THR A 46 2.61 2.30 14.23
C THR A 46 2.54 2.25 12.70
N LEU A 47 2.84 3.37 12.02
CA LEU A 47 2.86 3.41 10.56
C LEU A 47 4.03 2.61 10.00
N LYS A 48 5.23 2.71 10.62
CA LYS A 48 6.42 1.93 10.21
C LYS A 48 6.16 0.42 10.16
N ARG A 49 5.39 -0.12 11.09
CA ARG A 49 5.04 -1.57 11.12
C ARG A 49 4.05 -1.98 10.04
N ARG A 50 3.22 -1.04 9.58
CA ARG A 50 2.17 -1.28 8.58
C ARG A 50 2.67 -1.12 7.14
N VAL A 51 3.68 -0.28 6.92
CA VAL A 51 4.27 -0.06 5.59
C VAL A 51 5.34 -1.11 5.25
N GLY A 52 5.38 -1.53 3.99
CA GLY A 52 6.38 -2.45 3.48
C GLY A 52 6.62 -2.29 1.98
N PHE A 53 7.79 -2.79 1.54
CA PHE A 53 8.14 -2.91 0.13
C PHE A 53 8.23 -4.40 -0.22
N ILE A 54 7.57 -4.81 -1.29
CA ILE A 54 7.57 -6.18 -1.81
C ILE A 54 7.91 -6.21 -3.32
N GLY A 55 8.40 -5.09 -3.85
CA GLY A 55 8.75 -4.96 -5.26
C GLY A 55 10.08 -5.61 -5.61
N ASN A 56 10.35 -5.67 -6.92
CA ASN A 56 11.64 -6.04 -7.47
C ASN A 56 12.03 -5.01 -8.54
N LEU A 57 12.96 -4.13 -8.18
CA LEU A 57 13.37 -3.02 -9.03
C LEU A 57 14.07 -3.49 -10.32
N THR A 58 14.81 -4.61 -10.29
CA THR A 58 15.44 -5.14 -11.51
C THR A 58 14.45 -5.75 -12.50
N MET A 59 13.23 -6.04 -12.04
CA MET A 59 12.12 -6.47 -12.91
C MET A 59 11.17 -5.31 -13.25
N GLY A 60 11.54 -4.06 -12.92
CA GLY A 60 10.70 -2.89 -13.14
C GLY A 60 9.46 -2.84 -12.27
N ARG A 61 9.49 -3.43 -11.07
CA ARG A 61 8.33 -3.52 -10.16
C ARG A 61 8.57 -2.78 -8.85
N ALA A 62 7.81 -1.72 -8.61
CA ALA A 62 7.82 -0.98 -7.34
C ALA A 62 6.50 -1.20 -6.59
N TRP A 63 6.47 -2.23 -5.74
CA TRP A 63 5.26 -2.62 -5.01
C TRP A 63 5.38 -2.28 -3.53
N PHE A 64 4.40 -1.54 -3.04
CA PHE A 64 4.31 -1.11 -1.65
C PHE A 64 3.05 -1.69 -1.02
N VAL A 65 3.11 -1.92 0.28
CA VAL A 65 1.99 -2.46 1.06
C VAL A 65 1.76 -1.53 2.24
N LEU A 66 0.49 -1.21 2.48
CA LEU A 66 -0.01 -0.65 3.73
C LEU A 66 -0.97 -1.67 4.36
N LYS A 67 -0.57 -2.28 5.47
CA LYS A 67 -1.35 -3.30 6.18
C LYS A 67 -2.22 -2.66 7.26
N ASN A 68 -3.27 -3.38 7.69
CA ASN A 68 -4.15 -2.97 8.80
C ASN A 68 -4.66 -1.54 8.59
N LEU A 69 -5.40 -1.35 7.50
CA LEU A 69 -5.94 -0.05 7.10
C LEU A 69 -6.89 0.49 8.18
N ILE A 70 -6.75 1.78 8.47
CA ILE A 70 -7.65 2.57 9.31
C ILE A 70 -8.23 3.72 8.49
N VAL A 71 -9.35 4.29 8.93
CA VAL A 71 -10.02 5.41 8.22
C VAL A 71 -9.05 6.58 7.95
N ASN A 72 -8.14 6.86 8.88
CA ASN A 72 -7.12 7.91 8.76
C ASN A 72 -6.04 7.64 7.69
N ASP A 73 -6.01 6.43 7.11
CA ASP A 73 -5.17 6.14 5.95
C ASP A 73 -5.82 6.59 4.63
N THR A 74 -7.04 7.14 4.66
CA THR A 74 -7.66 7.76 3.48
C THR A 74 -6.82 8.96 3.04
N ASN A 75 -6.13 8.82 1.90
CA ASN A 75 -5.23 9.85 1.38
C ASN A 75 -4.91 9.64 -0.10
N GLU A 76 -4.28 10.63 -0.71
CA GLU A 76 -3.56 10.46 -1.97
C GLU A 76 -2.13 10.02 -1.70
N TYR A 77 -1.74 8.92 -2.32
CA TYR A 77 -0.40 8.36 -2.24
C TYR A 77 0.31 8.56 -3.56
N ILE A 78 1.62 8.77 -3.52
CA ILE A 78 2.46 8.90 -4.70
C ILE A 78 3.69 8.01 -4.58
N ALA A 79 4.06 7.38 -5.69
CA ALA A 79 5.40 6.86 -5.90
C ALA A 79 6.12 7.70 -6.95
N SER A 80 7.35 8.09 -6.64
CA SER A 80 8.26 8.74 -7.58
C SER A 80 9.29 7.70 -8.01
N ILE A 81 9.22 7.25 -9.25
CA ILE A 81 10.08 6.22 -9.83
C ILE A 81 11.13 6.87 -10.71
N SER A 82 12.39 6.54 -10.50
CA SER A 82 13.48 6.91 -11.41
C SER A 82 13.97 5.65 -12.13
N ASP A 83 13.78 5.63 -13.44
CA ASP A 83 14.24 4.59 -14.38
C ASP A 83 15.46 5.03 -15.19
N ASP A 84 15.83 6.31 -15.11
CA ASP A 84 17.03 6.92 -15.67
C ASP A 84 17.54 8.02 -14.72
N VAL A 85 18.82 8.38 -14.84
CA VAL A 85 19.53 9.36 -14.00
C VAL A 85 18.83 10.74 -14.02
N SER A 86 18.18 11.06 -15.14
CA SER A 86 17.57 12.37 -15.38
C SER A 86 16.05 12.42 -15.20
N ARG A 87 15.40 11.26 -15.04
CA ARG A 87 13.94 11.16 -15.13
C ARG A 87 13.34 10.63 -13.83
N VAL A 88 12.31 11.34 -13.37
CA VAL A 88 11.46 10.92 -12.25
C VAL A 88 10.01 10.92 -12.74
N LEU A 89 9.40 9.74 -12.73
CA LEU A 89 8.03 9.50 -13.14
C LEU A 89 7.14 9.43 -11.89
N PRO A 90 6.25 10.43 -11.67
CA PRO A 90 5.30 10.40 -10.57
C PRO A 90 4.10 9.53 -10.93
N TYR A 91 3.72 8.64 -10.03
CA TYR A 91 2.49 7.86 -10.13
C TYR A 91 1.69 7.97 -8.85
N TYR A 92 0.41 8.32 -8.94
CA TYR A 92 -0.44 8.56 -7.79
C TYR A 92 -1.64 7.62 -7.75
N VAL A 93 -2.15 7.39 -6.54
CA VAL A 93 -3.35 6.61 -6.27
C VAL A 93 -4.09 7.23 -5.10
N ARG A 94 -5.41 7.34 -5.20
CA ARG A 94 -6.26 7.74 -4.07
C ARG A 94 -6.75 6.49 -3.36
N LEU A 95 -6.49 6.40 -2.06
CA LEU A 95 -7.01 5.37 -1.18
C LEU A 95 -8.18 5.95 -0.38
N ASN A 96 -9.31 5.25 -0.37
CA ASN A 96 -10.46 5.57 0.49
C ASN A 96 -10.73 4.39 1.41
N VAL A 97 -10.66 4.62 2.72
CA VAL A 97 -10.90 3.62 3.76
C VAL A 97 -12.14 4.02 4.53
N THR A 98 -13.19 3.21 4.42
CA THR A 98 -14.44 3.39 5.17
C THR A 98 -14.54 2.35 6.27
N GLU A 99 -15.20 2.71 7.37
CA GLU A 99 -15.57 1.71 8.37
C GLU A 99 -16.49 0.69 7.73
N LYS A 100 -16.30 -0.59 8.08
CA LYS A 100 -17.33 -1.57 7.79
C LYS A 100 -18.48 -1.28 8.72
N GLU A 101 -19.67 -1.09 8.17
CA GLU A 101 -20.88 -1.03 8.98
C GLU A 101 -20.89 -2.26 9.90
N LYS A 102 -20.98 -2.01 11.20
CA LYS A 102 -21.38 -3.06 12.12
C LYS A 102 -22.81 -3.40 11.72
N VAL A 103 -23.00 -4.54 11.06
CA VAL A 103 -24.31 -5.18 11.04
C VAL A 103 -24.66 -5.41 12.51
N THR A 104 -25.49 -4.51 13.05
CA THR A 104 -26.06 -4.71 14.36
C THR A 104 -27.16 -5.71 14.10
N THR A 105 -26.86 -6.99 14.29
CA THR A 105 -27.92 -8.00 14.40
C THR A 105 -28.74 -7.56 15.61
N THR A 106 -29.87 -6.89 15.37
CA THR A 106 -30.92 -6.73 16.36
C THR A 106 -31.43 -8.14 16.63
N GLU A 107 -30.81 -8.81 17.60
CA GLU A 107 -31.39 -9.97 18.27
C GLU A 107 -32.71 -9.50 18.89
N GLY A 108 -33.81 -9.74 18.18
CA GLY A 108 -35.10 -9.89 18.82
C GLY A 108 -34.99 -11.03 19.84
N PRO A 109 -35.69 -10.96 20.99
CA PRO A 109 -35.48 -11.92 22.04
C PRO A 109 -35.99 -13.32 21.62
N PHE A 110 -35.31 -14.36 22.13
CA PHE A 110 -35.70 -15.79 22.25
C PHE A 110 -35.26 -16.68 21.05
N LEU A 111 -34.39 -17.71 21.13
CA LEU A 111 -34.02 -18.74 22.14
C LEU A 111 -32.57 -19.28 21.93
N THR A 112 -32.01 -19.94 22.96
CA THR A 112 -30.63 -20.47 23.10
C THR A 112 -30.34 -21.81 22.35
N PRO A 113 -29.16 -22.48 22.48
CA PRO A 113 -28.10 -22.54 21.45
C PRO A 113 -27.80 -23.96 20.91
N VAL A 114 -27.36 -24.10 19.65
CA VAL A 114 -26.65 -25.32 19.21
C VAL A 114 -25.48 -24.99 18.28
N THR A 115 -24.30 -25.41 18.73
CA THR A 115 -22.96 -25.41 18.12
C THR A 115 -22.89 -26.08 16.74
N THR A 116 -22.19 -25.48 15.78
CA THR A 116 -21.22 -26.16 14.88
C THR A 116 -20.35 -25.11 14.17
N ALA A 117 -19.04 -25.30 14.23
CA ALA A 117 -18.03 -24.41 13.68
C ALA A 117 -17.98 -24.47 12.14
N ALA A 118 -17.89 -23.30 11.49
CA ALA A 118 -17.42 -23.17 10.12
C ALA A 118 -16.50 -21.95 10.00
N ALA A 119 -15.27 -22.18 9.56
CA ALA A 119 -14.23 -21.16 9.38
C ALA A 119 -14.59 -20.15 8.27
N PRO A 120 -14.29 -18.85 8.42
CA PRO A 120 -14.51 -17.91 7.33
C PRO A 120 -13.36 -17.99 6.31
N ASN A 121 -13.72 -18.39 5.09
CA ASN A 121 -12.91 -18.28 3.88
C ASN A 121 -12.51 -16.82 3.63
N ILE A 122 -11.20 -16.55 3.62
CA ILE A 122 -10.64 -15.25 3.26
C ILE A 122 -10.57 -15.16 1.74
N THR A 123 -11.53 -14.47 1.12
CA THR A 123 -11.44 -14.10 -0.30
C THR A 123 -10.79 -12.73 -0.44
N SER A 124 -9.53 -12.71 -0.85
CA SER A 124 -8.82 -11.49 -1.23
C SER A 124 -9.11 -11.16 -2.69
N LYS A 125 -9.93 -10.13 -2.97
CA LYS A 125 -10.06 -9.56 -4.31
C LYS A 125 -8.83 -8.72 -4.64
N ALA A 126 -8.02 -9.18 -5.58
CA ALA A 126 -7.01 -8.34 -6.23
C ALA A 126 -7.70 -7.49 -7.30
N LEU A 127 -7.66 -6.16 -7.15
CA LEU A 127 -8.09 -5.24 -8.22
C LEU A 127 -6.90 -5.06 -9.18
N ILE A 128 -7.03 -5.58 -10.39
CA ILE A 128 -6.08 -5.39 -11.48
C ILE A 128 -6.46 -4.08 -12.18
N ALA A 129 -5.63 -3.06 -12.06
CA ALA A 129 -5.65 -1.90 -12.95
C ALA A 129 -4.44 -2.04 -13.88
N SER A 130 -4.72 -2.36 -15.14
CA SER A 130 -3.78 -2.34 -16.26
C SER A 130 -3.82 -0.96 -16.91
N ALA A 131 -2.64 -0.39 -17.14
CA ALA A 131 -2.41 0.59 -18.19
C ALA A 131 -1.86 -0.17 -19.42
#